data_AF-A0A952JW83-F1
#
_entry.id   AF-A0A952JW83-F1
#
_cell.length_a   1.000
_cell.length_b   1.000
_cell.length_c   1.000
_cell.angle_alpha   90.00
_cell.angle_beta   90.00
_cell.angle_gamma   90.00
#
_symmetry.space_group_name_H-M   'P 1'
#
loop_
_entity.id
_entity.type
_entity.pdbx_description
1 polymer ?
#
loop_
_entity_poly.entity_id
_entity_poly.type
_entity_poly.pdbx_seq_one_letter_code
_entity_poly.pdbx_strand_id
1 'polypeptide(L)'
;MWDIDHILPQALGDTNAPENLQILGRPCHRSKTTESDIPHIAKNKRLKARHLGARAPSTRPIPCSRQSPWKRKMNGSVVKRI
;
A
#
# COMPACT_ATOMS: atom_id res chain seq x y z
N MET A 1 0.79 27.83 16.66
CA MET A 1 2.08 27.19 16.37
C MET A 1 1.97 26.49 15.02
N TRP A 2 3.01 26.61 14.20
CA TRP A 2 3.08 26.16 12.81
C TRP A 2 4.24 25.18 12.65
N ASP A 3 4.16 24.32 11.66
CA ASP A 3 5.16 23.31 11.32
C ASP A 3 5.54 23.44 9.84
N ILE A 4 6.76 23.06 9.49
CA ILE A 4 7.20 22.95 8.09
C ILE A 4 6.98 21.51 7.65
N ASP A 5 6.28 21.34 6.55
CA ASP A 5 5.87 20.04 6.03
C ASP A 5 6.15 19.94 4.54
N HIS A 6 6.31 18.72 4.03
CA HIS A 6 6.50 18.48 2.61
C HIS A 6 5.20 18.66 1.84
N ILE A 7 5.23 19.23 0.62
CA ILE A 7 4.07 19.24 -0.27
C ILE A 7 3.77 17.81 -0.71
N LEU A 8 4.79 17.09 -1.19
CA LEU A 8 4.78 15.66 -1.44
C LEU A 8 5.70 14.96 -0.44
N PRO A 9 5.21 13.97 0.34
CA PRO A 9 6.03 13.28 1.31
C PRO A 9 7.27 12.62 0.71
N GLN A 10 8.42 12.77 1.36
CA GLN A 10 9.68 12.11 0.97
C GLN A 10 9.53 10.58 0.84
N ALA A 11 8.67 9.96 1.64
CA ALA A 11 8.37 8.53 1.56
C ALA A 11 7.74 8.08 0.23
N LEU A 12 7.22 9.01 -0.57
CA LEU A 12 6.71 8.79 -1.93
C LEU A 12 7.76 9.06 -3.02
N GLY A 13 8.98 9.45 -2.66
CA GLY A 13 10.11 9.63 -3.58
C GLY A 13 10.48 11.08 -3.87
N ASP A 14 9.88 12.06 -3.18
CA ASP A 14 10.27 13.46 -3.32
C ASP A 14 11.44 13.84 -2.39
N THR A 15 11.92 15.08 -2.51
CA THR A 15 13.15 15.60 -1.90
C THR A 15 12.87 16.62 -0.80
N ASN A 16 13.90 16.94 -0.01
CA ASN A 16 13.87 18.01 0.99
C ASN A 16 14.19 19.39 0.38
N ALA A 17 13.95 19.55 -0.92
CA ALA A 17 14.23 20.81 -1.60
C ALA A 17 13.25 21.90 -1.13
N PRO A 18 13.66 23.18 -1.04
CA PRO A 18 12.82 24.26 -0.55
C PRO A 18 11.48 24.39 -1.29
N GLU A 19 11.44 24.03 -2.57
CA GLU A 19 10.25 24.07 -3.43
C GLU A 19 9.21 23.03 -3.02
N ASN A 20 9.62 21.97 -2.31
CA ASN A 20 8.73 20.94 -1.76
C ASN A 20 8.39 21.19 -0.29
N LEU A 21 8.74 22.34 0.31
CA LEU A 21 8.42 22.65 1.70
C LEU A 21 7.35 23.74 1.78
N GLN A 22 6.40 23.57 2.68
CA GLN A 22 5.35 24.53 2.98
C GLN A 22 5.14 24.69 4.48
N ILE A 23 4.67 25.86 4.90
CA ILE A 23 4.30 26.13 6.30
C ILE A 23 2.83 25.79 6.48
N LEU A 24 2.52 24.92 7.42
CA LEU A 24 1.16 24.54 7.77
C LEU A 24 0.86 24.84 9.24
N GLY A 25 -0.37 25.24 9.50
CA GLY A 25 -0.90 25.23 10.87
C GLY A 25 -1.04 23.78 11.35
N ARG A 26 -0.82 23.54 12.65
CA ARG A 26 -0.99 22.21 13.29
C ARG A 26 -2.24 21.43 12.88
N PRO A 27 -3.47 22.01 12.85
CA PRO A 27 -4.65 21.24 12.45
C PRO A 27 -4.58 20.81 10.98
N CYS A 28 -4.13 21.69 10.08
CA CYS A 28 -3.94 21.40 8.66
C CYS A 28 -2.86 20.34 8.46
N HIS A 29 -1.73 20.46 9.16
CA HIS A 29 -0.65 19.48 9.14
C HIS A 29 -1.13 18.09 9.61
N ARG A 30 -1.90 18.03 10.69
CA ARG A 30 -2.47 16.78 11.21
C ARG A 30 -3.46 16.14 10.23
N SER A 31 -4.35 16.94 9.64
CA SER A 31 -5.32 16.46 8.65
C SER A 31 -4.60 15.90 7.42
N LYS A 32 -3.64 16.65 6.85
CA LYS A 32 -2.79 16.19 5.74
C LYS A 32 -2.08 14.87 6.06
N THR A 33 -1.45 14.78 7.22
CA THR A 33 -0.73 13.58 7.67
C THR A 33 -1.67 12.37 7.77
N THR A 34 -2.81 12.55 8.41
CA THR A 34 -3.73 11.44 8.77
C THR A 34 -4.57 10.99 7.58
N GLU A 35 -5.09 11.94 6.81
CA GLU A 35 -6.11 11.69 5.78
C GLU A 35 -5.51 11.43 4.40
N SER A 36 -4.35 12.02 4.09
CA SER A 36 -3.72 11.91 2.77
C SER A 36 -2.42 11.11 2.81
N ASP A 37 -1.44 11.58 3.57
CA ASP A 37 -0.06 11.11 3.42
C ASP A 37 0.13 9.68 3.91
N ILE A 38 -0.31 9.36 5.13
CA ILE A 38 -0.20 8.00 5.68
C ILE A 38 -0.93 6.98 4.79
N PRO A 39 -2.19 7.20 4.37
CA PRO A 39 -2.88 6.31 3.43
C PRO A 39 -2.12 6.11 2.10
N HIS A 40 -1.60 7.18 1.51
CA HIS A 40 -0.85 7.11 0.26
C HIS A 40 0.48 6.37 0.42
N ILE A 41 1.22 6.63 1.48
CA ILE A 41 2.49 5.94 1.80
C ILE A 41 2.22 4.44 2.02
N ALA A 42 1.19 4.09 2.79
CA ALA A 42 0.82 2.69 3.04
C ALA A 42 0.44 1.96 1.74
N LYS A 43 -0.32 2.59 0.85
CA LYS A 43 -0.66 2.04 -0.46
C LYS A 43 0.59 1.81 -1.30
N ASN A 44 1.49 2.79 -1.39
CA ASN A 44 2.74 2.67 -2.15
C ASN A 44 3.65 1.57 -1.61
N LYS A 45 3.77 1.43 -0.28
CA LYS A 45 4.51 0.30 0.32
C LYS A 45 3.93 -1.06 -0.09
N ARG A 46 2.61 -1.22 -0.10
CA ARG A 46 1.94 -2.46 -0.56
C ARG A 46 2.16 -2.72 -2.05
N LEU A 47 2.11 -1.68 -2.87
CA LEU A 47 2.38 -1.78 -4.31
C LEU A 47 3.84 -2.16 -4.55
N LYS A 48 4.80 -1.52 -3.88
CA LYS A 48 6.22 -1.87 -3.95
C LYS A 48 6.46 -3.32 -3.54
N ALA A 49 5.86 -3.78 -2.44
CA ALA A 49 5.95 -5.18 -2.01
C ALA A 49 5.39 -6.17 -3.07
N ARG A 50 4.31 -5.80 -3.77
CA ARG A 50 3.76 -6.61 -4.87
C ARG A 50 4.72 -6.67 -6.08
N HIS A 51 5.31 -5.55 -6.49
CA HIS A 51 6.25 -5.51 -7.60
C HIS A 51 7.56 -6.26 -7.31
N LEU A 52 8.05 -6.17 -6.08
CA LEU A 52 9.26 -6.86 -5.64
C LEU A 52 9.02 -8.35 -5.31
N GLY A 53 7.78 -8.85 -5.40
CA GLY A 53 7.44 -10.21 -4.97
C GLY A 53 7.54 -10.46 -3.46
N ALA A 54 7.86 -9.45 -2.65
CA ALA A 54 7.98 -9.51 -1.20
C ALA A 54 6.62 -9.55 -0.46
N ARG A 55 5.51 -9.76 -1.18
CA ARG A 55 4.19 -9.89 -0.58
C ARG A 55 4.07 -11.27 0.07
N ALA A 56 3.81 -11.28 1.38
CA ALA A 56 3.51 -12.53 2.09
C ALA A 56 2.36 -13.29 1.41
N PRO A 57 2.50 -14.61 1.21
CA PRO A 57 1.43 -15.42 0.65
C PRO A 57 0.20 -15.39 1.58
N SER A 58 -0.99 -15.55 1.01
CA SER A 58 -2.21 -15.64 1.82
C SER A 58 -2.18 -16.92 2.65
N THR A 59 -2.38 -16.80 3.97
CA THR A 59 -2.54 -17.96 4.86
C THR A 59 -3.89 -18.65 4.67
N ARG A 60 -4.88 -17.95 4.10
CA ARG A 60 -6.23 -18.44 3.82
C ARG A 60 -6.63 -18.07 2.38
N PRO A 61 -6.10 -18.78 1.37
CA PRO A 61 -6.45 -18.51 -0.03
C PRO A 61 -7.93 -18.84 -0.28
N ILE A 62 -8.58 -18.08 -1.16
CA ILE A 62 -9.97 -18.34 -1.57
C ILE A 62 -10.07 -19.78 -2.10
N PRO A 63 -11.07 -20.58 -1.70
CA PRO A 63 -11.24 -21.95 -2.18
C PRO A 63 -11.24 -22.01 -3.71
N CYS A 64 -10.55 -23.00 -4.28
CA CYS A 64 -10.41 -23.18 -5.73
C CYS A 64 -9.71 -22.03 -6.50
N SER A 65 -9.15 -21.02 -5.82
CA SER A 65 -8.31 -20.00 -6.45
C SER A 65 -6.93 -20.55 -6.84
N ARG A 66 -6.14 -19.77 -7.59
CA ARG A 66 -4.79 -20.17 -8.03
C ARG A 66 -3.84 -20.54 -6.90
N GLN A 67 -3.98 -19.89 -5.73
CA GLN A 67 -3.14 -20.14 -4.55
C GLN A 67 -3.68 -21.26 -3.64
N SER A 68 -4.90 -21.75 -3.91
CA SER A 68 -5.50 -22.82 -3.12
C SER A 68 -4.93 -24.19 -3.52
N PRO A 69 -4.79 -25.13 -2.56
CA PRO A 69 -4.48 -26.53 -2.85
C PRO A 69 -5.56 -27.22 -3.69
N TRP A 70 -6.77 -26.66 -3.77
CA TRP A 70 -7.88 -27.21 -4.53
C TRP A 70 -8.03 -26.47 -5.86
N LYS A 71 -8.42 -27.17 -6.92
CA LYS A 71 -8.79 -26.60 -8.22
C LYS A 71 -10.13 -27.19 -8.67
N ARG A 72 -11.01 -26.34 -9.19
CA ARG A 72 -12.24 -26.78 -9.86
C ARG A 72 -11.96 -26.98 -11.35
N LYS A 73 -12.22 -28.18 -11.86
CA LYS A 73 -12.10 -28.51 -13.28
C LYS A 73 -13.31 -27.96 -14.07
N MET A 74 -13.20 -27.93 -15.39
CA MET A 74 -14.29 -27.50 -16.29
C MET A 74 -15.54 -28.39 -16.17
N ASN A 75 -15.36 -29.66 -15.82
CA ASN A 75 -16.47 -30.59 -15.54
C ASN A 75 -17.11 -30.42 -14.15
N GLY A 76 -16.77 -29.36 -13.41
CA GLY A 76 -17.31 -29.06 -12.08
C GLY A 76 -16.63 -29.79 -10.91
N SER A 77 -15.85 -30.85 -11.15
CA SER A 77 -15.17 -31.59 -10.09
C SER A 77 -14.08 -30.77 -9.39
N VAL A 78 -13.99 -30.89 -8.06
CA VAL A 78 -12.92 -30.27 -7.25
C VAL A 78 -11.86 -31.32 -6.97
N VAL A 79 -10.61 -31.03 -7.33
CA VAL A 79 -9.47 -31.93 -7.11
C VAL A 79 -8.32 -31.21 -6.44
N LYS A 80 -7.44 -31.96 -5.78
CA LYS A 80 -6.18 -31.43 -5.27
C LYS A 80 -5.28 -31.04 -6.46
N ARG A 81 -4.63 -29.89 -6.35
CA ARG A 81 -3.62 -29.38 -7.27
C ARG A 81 -2.29 -30.02 -6.87
N ILE A 82 -2.07 -31.22 -7.41
CA ILE A 82 -0.72 -31.77 -7.64
C ILE A 82 -0.04 -30.98 -8.75
#